data_AF-A0A158H282-F1
#
_entry.id   AF-A0A158H282-F1
#
_cell.length_a   1.000
_cell.length_b   1.000
_cell.length_c   1.000
_cell.angle_alpha   90.00
_cell.angle_beta   90.00
_cell.angle_gamma   90.00
#
_symmetry.space_group_name_H-M   'P 1'
#
loop_
_entity.id
_entity.type
_entity.pdbx_description
1 polymer ?
#
loop_
_entity_poly.entity_id
_entity_poly.type
_entity_poly.pdbx_seq_one_letter_code
_entity_poly.pdbx_strand_id
1 'polypeptide(L)'
;MLLARLFRCVLRVLFAVAFCTPAEGGAAVVGGPGARHAGTTGALEAGIERLRGATWWEANRKIRPELAQVGDLMFLLPLADSKLQPSSDAIGRVQRLRDALRSHLTKQPAGWNRLVAQVRAQRAKAGDESAVLLADALVNEVRYRDGTDGTYYPPSRFFAESGVCKDFATAKYLLLRDAGFELARLRLVSLAPRYNNTPDDWHVILVVQMNAPGEPLALDSPTASPARRAGDALDASHSTGPSALLDAILAGRKPADAVLRAPSGPLVAALARSGQAERPLATVFNETGSRSFERDAPSPLRRTSPGRAVSPMYADELGQPWQVDGSGTFPKWRVAANESASPALLRVAAR
;
A
#
# COMPACT_ATOMS: atom_id res chain seq x y z
N MET A 1 48.19 48.63 -9.99
CA MET A 1 49.01 47.41 -9.89
C MET A 1 48.57 46.42 -8.78
N LEU A 2 47.28 46.37 -8.39
CA LEU A 2 46.76 45.37 -7.43
C LEU A 2 45.84 44.29 -8.05
N LEU A 3 45.31 44.49 -9.26
CA LEU A 3 44.46 43.48 -9.91
C LEU A 3 45.24 42.30 -10.53
N ALA A 4 46.51 42.47 -10.87
CA ALA A 4 47.31 41.42 -11.52
C ALA A 4 47.82 40.32 -10.55
N ARG A 5 47.67 40.50 -9.23
CA ARG A 5 48.11 39.51 -8.22
C ARG A 5 47.00 38.58 -7.73
N LEU A 6 45.73 38.96 -7.86
CA LEU A 6 44.59 38.13 -7.46
C LEU A 6 44.29 36.99 -8.46
N PHE A 7 44.56 37.19 -9.76
CA PHE A 7 44.34 36.16 -10.77
C PHE A 7 45.33 34.98 -10.71
N ARG A 8 46.51 35.15 -10.11
CA ARG A 8 47.51 34.08 -9.95
C ARG A 8 47.23 33.14 -8.77
N CYS A 9 46.42 33.53 -7.79
CA CYS A 9 46.04 32.66 -6.68
C CYS A 9 44.85 31.76 -7.00
N VAL A 10 43.90 32.20 -7.84
CA VAL A 10 42.71 31.39 -8.17
C VAL A 10 43.03 30.26 -9.16
N LEU A 11 44.04 30.42 -10.02
CA LEU A 11 44.42 29.39 -11.00
C LEU A 11 45.27 28.23 -10.44
N ARG A 12 45.82 28.35 -9.21
CA ARG A 12 46.64 27.30 -8.59
C ARG A 12 45.86 26.36 -7.65
N VAL A 13 44.61 26.68 -7.32
CA VAL A 13 43.76 25.83 -6.46
C VAL A 13 42.91 24.86 -7.28
N LEU A 14 42.79 25.06 -8.60
CA LEU A 14 42.01 24.18 -9.50
C LEU A 14 42.80 23.01 -10.11
N PHE A 15 44.08 22.81 -9.74
CA PHE A 15 44.94 21.77 -10.33
C PHE A 15 45.62 20.84 -9.31
N ALA A 16 45.04 20.68 -8.11
CA ALA A 16 45.61 19.87 -7.04
C ALA A 16 44.66 18.81 -6.45
N VAL A 17 43.79 18.22 -7.27
CA VAL A 17 43.13 16.95 -6.96
C VAL A 17 43.06 16.09 -8.22
N ALA A 18 44.25 15.72 -8.72
CA ALA A 18 44.42 14.64 -9.67
C ALA A 18 45.50 13.70 -9.10
N PHE A 19 45.20 12.40 -9.14
CA PHE A 19 46.04 11.26 -8.74
C PHE A 19 46.16 10.96 -7.23
N CYS A 20 45.25 10.12 -6.76
CA CYS A 20 45.54 8.98 -5.89
C CYS A 20 44.41 7.93 -6.06
N THR A 21 44.56 7.06 -7.05
CA THR A 21 43.77 5.83 -7.19
C THR A 21 44.47 4.69 -6.46
N PRO A 22 43.83 4.00 -5.48
CA PRO A 22 44.21 2.63 -5.19
C PRO A 22 43.60 1.69 -6.23
N ALA A 23 44.43 0.79 -6.74
CA ALA A 23 44.02 -0.34 -7.55
C ALA A 23 43.34 -1.37 -6.65
N GLU A 24 42.04 -1.59 -6.83
CA GLU A 24 41.37 -2.81 -6.38
C GLU A 24 40.59 -3.40 -7.56
N GLY A 25 40.92 -4.65 -7.87
CA GLY A 25 40.28 -5.44 -8.91
C GLY A 25 38.84 -5.73 -8.54
N GLY A 26 37.92 -4.98 -9.12
CA GLY A 26 36.51 -5.34 -9.20
C GLY A 26 36.24 -5.99 -10.54
N ALA A 27 36.01 -7.31 -10.54
CA ALA A 27 35.37 -7.98 -11.67
C ALA A 27 34.00 -7.32 -11.90
N ALA A 28 33.94 -6.45 -12.90
CA ALA A 28 32.69 -5.87 -13.37
C ALA A 28 31.86 -6.98 -14.02
N VAL A 29 30.89 -7.51 -13.27
CA VAL A 29 29.73 -8.15 -13.88
C VAL A 29 28.98 -7.04 -14.60
N VAL A 30 29.23 -6.95 -15.91
CA VAL A 30 28.44 -6.14 -16.85
C VAL A 30 27.04 -6.75 -16.87
N GLY A 31 26.20 -6.33 -15.93
CA GLY A 31 24.76 -6.51 -16.00
C GLY A 31 24.23 -5.60 -17.09
N GLY A 32 24.18 -6.11 -18.31
CA GLY A 32 23.59 -5.41 -19.45
C GLY A 32 22.13 -4.99 -19.16
N PRO A 33 21.63 -3.93 -19.82
CA PRO A 33 20.26 -3.44 -19.65
C PRO A 33 19.16 -4.49 -19.95
N GLY A 34 19.51 -5.63 -20.56
CA GLY A 34 18.60 -6.75 -20.81
C GLY A 34 18.24 -7.59 -19.57
N ALA A 35 19.08 -7.64 -18.52
CA ALA A 35 18.83 -8.51 -17.37
C ALA A 35 17.73 -7.97 -16.43
N ARG A 36 17.64 -6.64 -16.28
CA ARG A 36 16.57 -6.00 -15.48
C ARG A 36 15.21 -6.07 -16.18
N HIS A 37 15.18 -5.97 -17.51
CA HIS A 37 13.93 -6.03 -18.28
C HIS A 37 13.35 -7.45 -18.34
N ALA A 38 14.20 -8.48 -18.50
CA ALA A 38 13.75 -9.87 -18.48
C ALA A 38 13.15 -10.27 -17.12
N GLY A 39 13.76 -9.83 -16.01
CA GLY A 39 13.27 -10.12 -14.66
C GLY A 39 11.91 -9.49 -14.35
N THR A 40 11.68 -8.24 -14.78
CA THR A 40 10.39 -7.56 -14.58
C THR A 40 9.27 -8.15 -15.43
N THR A 41 9.56 -8.56 -16.67
CA THR A 41 8.56 -9.20 -17.55
C THR A 41 8.14 -10.56 -16.99
N GLY A 42 9.10 -11.38 -16.55
CA GLY A 42 8.79 -12.68 -15.93
C GLY A 42 7.97 -12.56 -14.64
N ALA A 43 8.28 -11.59 -13.78
CA ALA A 43 7.49 -11.33 -12.56
C ALA A 43 6.07 -10.85 -12.89
N LEU A 44 5.92 -10.00 -13.91
CA LEU A 44 4.61 -9.53 -14.38
C LEU A 44 3.77 -10.68 -14.92
N GLU A 45 4.35 -11.53 -15.76
CA GLU A 45 3.69 -12.73 -16.29
C GLU A 45 3.26 -13.68 -15.17
N ALA A 46 4.15 -13.97 -14.21
CA ALA A 46 3.83 -14.80 -13.06
C ALA A 46 2.68 -14.21 -12.21
N GLY A 47 2.68 -12.89 -12.00
CA GLY A 47 1.60 -12.20 -11.30
C GLY A 47 0.26 -12.27 -12.06
N ILE A 48 0.29 -12.11 -13.39
CA ILE A 48 -0.90 -12.24 -14.24
C ILE A 48 -1.44 -13.68 -14.20
N GLU A 49 -0.59 -14.70 -14.29
CA GLU A 49 -1.01 -16.10 -14.20
C GLU A 49 -1.61 -16.44 -12.83
N ARG A 50 -1.01 -15.95 -11.74
CA ARG A 50 -1.58 -16.07 -10.39
C ARG A 50 -2.98 -15.44 -10.33
N LEU A 51 -3.18 -14.29 -10.97
CA LEU A 51 -4.48 -13.63 -11.04
C LEU A 51 -5.50 -14.38 -11.92
N ARG A 52 -5.07 -15.15 -12.93
CA ARG A 52 -5.97 -16.05 -13.71
C ARG A 52 -6.54 -17.16 -12.85
N GLY A 53 -5.70 -17.76 -12.00
CA GLY A 53 -6.09 -18.82 -11.07
C GLY A 53 -6.74 -18.32 -9.78
N ALA A 54 -6.92 -17.00 -9.62
CA ALA A 54 -7.43 -16.38 -8.41
C ALA A 54 -8.90 -16.76 -8.14
N THR A 55 -9.28 -16.68 -6.86
CA THR A 55 -10.67 -16.75 -6.43
C THR A 55 -11.21 -15.33 -6.32
N TRP A 56 -12.32 -15.06 -7.01
CA TRP A 56 -12.92 -13.74 -7.08
C TRP A 56 -14.23 -13.71 -6.29
N TRP A 57 -14.39 -12.70 -5.44
CA TRP A 57 -15.54 -12.55 -4.55
C TRP A 57 -16.51 -11.55 -5.14
N GLU A 58 -17.79 -11.92 -5.27
CA GLU A 58 -18.82 -10.99 -5.73
C GLU A 58 -19.43 -10.18 -4.59
N ALA A 59 -19.45 -8.86 -4.79
CA ALA A 59 -20.14 -7.91 -3.94
C ALA A 59 -20.67 -6.74 -4.79
N ASN A 60 -21.97 -6.45 -4.70
CA ASN A 60 -22.66 -5.40 -5.46
C ASN A 60 -22.45 -5.50 -6.98
N ARG A 61 -22.58 -6.70 -7.56
CA ARG A 61 -22.33 -7.00 -8.98
C ARG A 61 -20.90 -6.68 -9.46
N LYS A 62 -19.96 -6.52 -8.54
CA LYS A 62 -18.54 -6.42 -8.85
C LYS A 62 -17.82 -7.62 -8.26
N ILE A 63 -16.93 -8.22 -9.03
CA ILE A 63 -16.05 -9.30 -8.56
C ILE A 63 -14.67 -8.74 -8.24
N ARG A 64 -14.05 -9.25 -7.17
CA ARG A 64 -12.76 -8.76 -6.63
C ARG A 64 -11.84 -9.93 -6.27
N PRO A 65 -10.57 -9.92 -6.67
CA PRO A 65 -9.61 -10.95 -6.27
C PRO A 65 -9.21 -10.73 -4.80
N GLU A 66 -8.70 -11.77 -4.15
CA GLU A 66 -8.12 -11.63 -2.81
C GLU A 66 -6.81 -10.84 -2.86
N LEU A 67 -6.55 -10.04 -1.82
CA LEU A 67 -5.37 -9.19 -1.71
C LEU A 67 -4.05 -9.97 -1.94
N ALA A 68 -3.91 -11.14 -1.32
CA ALA A 68 -2.71 -11.97 -1.45
C ALA A 68 -2.53 -12.55 -2.86
N GLN A 69 -3.63 -12.80 -3.58
CA GLN A 69 -3.58 -13.29 -4.97
C GLN A 69 -3.12 -12.19 -5.92
N VAL A 70 -3.44 -10.92 -5.63
CA VAL A 70 -2.86 -9.79 -6.36
C VAL A 70 -1.38 -9.63 -6.02
N GLY A 71 -1.04 -9.60 -4.73
CA GLY A 71 0.37 -9.66 -4.32
C GLY A 71 1.22 -8.51 -4.87
N ASP A 72 2.44 -8.82 -5.29
CA ASP A 72 3.39 -7.89 -5.91
C ASP A 72 2.91 -7.28 -7.25
N LEU A 73 1.90 -7.87 -7.90
CA LEU A 73 1.33 -7.37 -9.15
C LEU A 73 0.84 -5.92 -9.02
N MET A 74 0.42 -5.48 -7.83
CA MET A 74 0.00 -4.09 -7.58
C MET A 74 1.13 -3.06 -7.71
N PHE A 75 2.38 -3.50 -7.67
CA PHE A 75 3.58 -2.66 -7.84
C PHE A 75 4.16 -2.78 -9.25
N LEU A 76 3.99 -3.94 -9.90
CA LEU A 76 4.44 -4.18 -11.27
C LEU A 76 3.58 -3.44 -12.31
N LEU A 77 2.33 -3.14 -11.95
CA LEU A 77 1.41 -2.42 -12.82
C LEU A 77 1.44 -0.91 -12.53
N PRO A 78 1.49 -0.04 -13.56
CA PRO A 78 1.43 1.39 -13.35
C PRO A 78 0.07 1.78 -12.77
N LEU A 79 0.10 2.72 -11.83
CA LEU A 79 -1.11 3.41 -11.39
C LEU A 79 -1.60 4.31 -12.51
N ALA A 80 -2.91 4.29 -12.74
CA ALA A 80 -3.54 5.18 -13.68
C ALA A 80 -3.56 6.61 -13.12
N ASP A 81 -2.90 7.52 -13.81
CA ASP A 81 -3.13 8.94 -13.66
C ASP A 81 -3.82 9.43 -14.95
N SER A 82 -5.04 9.94 -14.81
CA SER A 82 -5.84 10.66 -15.81
C SER A 82 -6.32 9.96 -17.10
N LYS A 83 -5.64 8.93 -17.64
CA LYS A 83 -5.98 8.35 -18.96
C LYS A 83 -6.77 7.04 -18.93
N LEU A 84 -6.57 6.25 -17.89
CA LEU A 84 -7.32 5.02 -17.66
C LEU A 84 -8.48 5.39 -16.72
N GLN A 85 -9.74 5.24 -17.15
CA GLN A 85 -10.91 5.71 -16.38
C GLN A 85 -10.96 5.00 -15.01
N PRO A 86 -10.56 5.65 -13.90
CA PRO A 86 -10.71 5.06 -12.60
C PRO A 86 -12.20 5.08 -12.23
N SER A 87 -12.64 4.15 -11.39
CA SER A 87 -13.99 4.27 -10.83
C SER A 87 -14.13 5.61 -10.09
N SER A 88 -15.33 6.18 -10.06
CA SER A 88 -15.59 7.45 -9.35
C SER A 88 -15.14 7.40 -7.88
N ASP A 89 -15.25 6.24 -7.23
CA ASP A 89 -14.73 6.00 -5.88
C ASP A 89 -13.19 6.06 -5.82
N ALA A 90 -12.50 5.43 -6.77
CA ALA A 90 -11.03 5.46 -6.85
C ALA A 90 -10.49 6.89 -7.03
N ILE A 91 -11.13 7.68 -7.90
CA ILE A 91 -10.82 9.12 -8.07
C ILE A 91 -11.00 9.85 -6.73
N GLY A 92 -12.13 9.64 -6.05
CA GLY A 92 -12.42 10.25 -4.76
C GLY A 92 -11.40 9.90 -3.68
N ARG A 93 -10.92 8.66 -3.61
CA ARG A 93 -9.87 8.23 -2.66
C ARG A 93 -8.53 8.91 -2.93
N VAL A 94 -8.10 8.95 -4.19
CA VAL A 94 -6.86 9.64 -4.59
C VAL A 94 -6.97 11.13 -4.24
N GLN A 95 -8.10 11.77 -4.52
CA GLN A 95 -8.30 13.18 -4.21
C GLN A 95 -8.24 13.45 -2.70
N ARG A 96 -8.92 12.64 -1.88
CA ARG A 96 -8.85 12.75 -0.41
C ARG A 96 -7.43 12.58 0.12
N LEU A 97 -6.65 11.63 -0.42
CA LEU A 97 -5.23 11.46 -0.06
C LEU A 97 -4.39 12.68 -0.47
N ARG A 98 -4.61 13.23 -1.68
CA ARG A 98 -3.93 14.45 -2.15
C ARG A 98 -4.27 15.66 -1.27
N ASP A 99 -5.51 15.78 -0.80
CA ASP A 99 -5.91 16.86 0.11
C ASP A 99 -5.29 16.71 1.51
N ALA A 100 -5.20 15.49 2.03
CA ALA A 100 -4.46 15.19 3.25
C ALA A 100 -2.96 15.54 3.10
N LEU A 101 -2.34 15.17 1.98
CA LEU A 101 -0.95 15.52 1.67
C LEU A 101 -0.76 17.04 1.58
N ARG A 102 -1.64 17.77 0.87
CA ARG A 102 -1.54 19.24 0.75
C ARG A 102 -1.62 19.91 2.13
N SER A 103 -2.54 19.43 2.97
CA SER A 103 -2.70 19.90 4.34
C SER A 103 -1.46 19.60 5.19
N HIS A 104 -0.89 18.39 5.06
CA HIS A 104 0.35 17.99 5.74
C HIS A 104 1.56 18.85 5.35
N LEU A 105 1.70 19.16 4.07
CA LEU A 105 2.76 20.04 3.57
C LEU A 105 2.64 21.47 4.11
N THR A 106 1.42 21.91 4.45
CA THR A 106 1.16 23.21 5.05
C THR A 106 1.32 23.19 6.57
N LYS A 107 0.91 22.11 7.23
CA LYS A 107 0.90 21.97 8.68
C LYS A 107 1.21 20.53 9.11
N GLN A 108 2.44 20.34 9.58
CA GLN A 108 2.89 19.10 10.21
C GLN A 108 2.58 19.10 11.72
N PRO A 109 2.35 17.93 12.35
CA PRO A 109 2.27 17.85 13.80
C PRO A 109 3.61 18.22 14.46
N ALA A 110 3.57 18.72 15.70
CA ALA A 110 4.77 18.96 16.48
C ALA A 110 5.59 17.66 16.62
N GLY A 111 6.91 17.75 16.45
CA GLY A 111 7.78 16.57 16.52
C GLY A 111 7.80 15.69 15.25
N TRP A 112 7.04 16.01 14.20
CA TRP A 112 7.03 15.22 12.96
C TRP A 112 8.43 15.01 12.35
N ASN A 113 9.20 16.10 12.20
CA ASN A 113 10.56 16.03 11.65
C ASN A 113 11.48 15.12 12.48
N ARG A 114 11.23 14.98 13.79
CA ARG A 114 11.96 14.05 14.65
C ARG A 114 11.60 12.61 14.32
N LEU A 115 10.32 12.28 14.14
CA LEU A 115 9.90 10.95 13.69
C LEU A 115 10.52 10.60 12.33
N VAL A 116 10.45 11.53 11.37
CA VAL A 116 11.04 11.36 10.04
C VAL A 116 12.55 11.09 10.14
N ALA A 117 13.27 11.88 10.95
CA ALA A 117 14.70 11.69 11.15
C ALA A 117 15.03 10.34 11.81
N GLN A 118 14.20 9.88 12.76
CA GLN A 118 14.38 8.58 13.43
C GLN A 118 14.11 7.40 12.48
N VAL A 119 13.08 7.48 11.64
CA VAL A 119 12.82 6.47 10.60
C VAL A 119 13.96 6.43 9.58
N ARG A 120 14.47 7.59 9.15
CA ARG A 120 15.66 7.68 8.27
C ARG A 120 16.90 7.08 8.93
N ALA A 121 17.14 7.38 10.20
CA ALA A 121 18.28 6.83 10.94
C ALA A 121 18.17 5.32 11.09
N GLN A 122 16.98 4.79 11.39
CA GLN A 122 16.73 3.35 11.46
C GLN A 122 16.95 2.68 10.10
N ARG A 123 16.53 3.33 9.01
CA ARG A 123 16.77 2.88 7.64
C ARG A 123 18.26 2.77 7.34
N ALA A 124 19.03 3.80 7.66
CA ALA A 124 20.48 3.81 7.48
C ALA A 124 21.19 2.75 8.34
N LYS A 125 20.69 2.51 9.56
CA LYS A 125 21.28 1.58 10.53
C LYS A 125 20.98 0.11 10.21
N ALA A 126 19.73 -0.21 9.87
CA ALA A 126 19.21 -1.58 9.87
C ALA A 126 18.34 -1.92 8.65
N GLY A 127 18.37 -1.07 7.62
CA GLY A 127 17.68 -1.30 6.35
C GLY A 127 16.21 -0.88 6.34
N ASP A 128 15.61 -0.99 5.15
CA ASP A 128 14.26 -0.52 4.85
C ASP A 128 13.18 -1.23 5.68
N GLU A 129 13.28 -2.55 5.85
CA GLU A 129 12.31 -3.33 6.63
C GLU A 129 12.25 -2.87 8.09
N SER A 130 13.40 -2.67 8.72
CA SER A 130 13.50 -2.16 10.09
C SER A 130 12.90 -0.76 10.24
N ALA A 131 13.05 0.11 9.23
CA ALA A 131 12.46 1.44 9.22
C ALA A 131 10.94 1.41 9.01
N VAL A 132 10.45 0.46 8.22
CA VAL A 132 9.01 0.24 7.98
C VAL A 132 8.34 -0.28 9.23
N LEU A 133 8.96 -1.25 9.93
CA LEU A 133 8.52 -1.73 11.25
C LEU A 133 8.44 -0.58 12.26
N LEU A 134 9.45 0.28 12.29
CA LEU A 134 9.45 1.44 13.19
C LEU A 134 8.35 2.44 12.84
N ALA A 135 8.15 2.76 11.57
CA ALA A 135 7.12 3.69 11.14
C ALA A 135 5.71 3.17 11.45
N ASP A 136 5.47 1.88 11.23
CA ASP A 136 4.21 1.21 11.57
C ASP A 136 3.91 1.29 13.07
N ALA A 137 4.88 0.85 13.89
CA ALA A 137 4.76 0.84 15.34
C ALA A 137 4.57 2.25 15.92
N LEU A 138 5.31 3.26 15.42
CA LEU A 138 5.15 4.66 15.85
C LEU A 138 3.73 5.18 15.58
N VAL A 139 3.15 4.90 14.41
CA VAL A 139 1.81 5.38 14.08
C VAL A 139 0.73 4.62 14.85
N ASN A 140 0.93 3.33 15.11
CA ASN A 140 -0.01 2.52 15.87
C ASN A 140 -0.06 2.86 17.37
N GLU A 141 0.82 3.73 17.87
CA GLU A 141 0.70 4.32 19.21
C GLU A 141 -0.45 5.35 19.32
N VAL A 142 -1.11 5.70 18.22
CA VAL A 142 -2.35 6.49 18.24
C VAL A 142 -3.54 5.53 18.41
N ARG A 143 -4.52 5.92 19.23
CA ARG A 143 -5.73 5.11 19.46
C ARG A 143 -6.62 5.06 18.20
N TYR A 144 -7.30 3.94 17.97
CA TYR A 144 -8.34 3.83 16.96
C TYR A 144 -9.65 4.49 17.41
N ARG A 145 -10.27 5.31 16.56
CA ARG A 145 -11.50 6.07 16.85
C ARG A 145 -12.49 5.99 15.69
N ASP A 146 -13.63 5.34 15.92
CA ASP A 146 -14.76 5.30 14.98
C ASP A 146 -15.44 6.67 14.77
N GLY A 147 -16.28 6.77 13.73
CA GLY A 147 -17.15 7.95 13.53
C GLY A 147 -16.46 9.18 12.94
N THR A 148 -15.36 9.00 12.20
CA THR A 148 -14.72 10.10 11.44
C THR A 148 -15.60 10.58 10.29
N ASP A 149 -15.40 11.82 9.83
CA ASP A 149 -16.17 12.50 8.76
C ASP A 149 -15.97 11.95 7.32
N GLY A 150 -15.33 10.79 7.17
CA GLY A 150 -15.03 10.17 5.88
C GLY A 150 -13.87 10.79 5.09
N THR A 151 -13.31 11.93 5.53
CA THR A 151 -12.09 12.51 4.94
C THR A 151 -10.84 11.72 5.36
N TYR A 152 -9.75 11.87 4.62
CA TYR A 152 -8.45 11.29 5.00
C TYR A 152 -7.73 12.34 5.85
N TYR A 153 -7.43 12.02 7.10
CA TYR A 153 -6.85 13.00 8.01
C TYR A 153 -5.36 13.25 7.67
N PRO A 154 -4.91 14.53 7.59
CA PRO A 154 -3.49 14.81 7.64
C PRO A 154 -2.92 14.41 9.00
N PRO A 155 -1.61 14.10 9.12
CA PRO A 155 -0.99 13.67 10.37
C PRO A 155 -1.22 14.65 11.54
N SER A 156 -1.29 15.95 11.27
CA SER A 156 -1.58 16.97 12.29
C SER A 156 -2.97 16.83 12.91
N ARG A 157 -3.98 16.46 12.12
CA ARG A 157 -5.33 16.17 12.62
C ARG A 157 -5.37 14.79 13.27
N PHE A 158 -4.82 13.78 12.61
CA PHE A 158 -4.79 12.40 13.10
C PHE A 158 -4.12 12.29 14.49
N PHE A 159 -3.01 13.00 14.74
CA PHE A 159 -2.36 12.96 16.06
C PHE A 159 -3.16 13.73 17.13
N ALA A 160 -3.93 14.75 16.77
CA ALA A 160 -4.75 15.48 17.72
C ALA A 160 -6.07 14.76 18.05
N GLU A 161 -6.67 14.14 17.04
CA GLU A 161 -8.04 13.64 17.10
C GLU A 161 -8.13 12.11 17.16
N SER A 162 -7.05 11.38 16.88
CA SER A 162 -7.10 9.98 16.46
C SER A 162 -7.82 9.81 15.10
N GLY A 163 -8.07 8.56 14.67
CA GLY A 163 -8.75 8.29 13.41
C GLY A 163 -9.12 6.82 13.21
N VAL A 164 -9.56 6.48 12.00
CA VAL A 164 -9.87 5.10 11.58
C VAL A 164 -8.81 4.57 10.61
N CYS A 165 -8.96 3.34 10.13
CA CYS A 165 -7.99 2.62 9.30
C CYS A 165 -7.33 3.45 8.19
N LYS A 166 -8.11 4.23 7.42
CA LYS A 166 -7.61 5.09 6.34
C LYS A 166 -6.68 6.22 6.83
N ASP A 167 -6.89 6.70 8.05
CA ASP A 167 -6.09 7.77 8.65
C ASP A 167 -4.74 7.23 9.16
N PHE A 168 -4.74 6.02 9.74
CA PHE A 168 -3.52 5.29 10.07
C PHE A 168 -2.69 5.01 8.80
N ALA A 169 -3.33 4.48 7.74
CA ALA A 169 -2.66 4.22 6.46
C ALA A 169 -2.07 5.52 5.88
N THR A 170 -2.80 6.63 5.97
CA THR A 170 -2.34 7.96 5.51
C THR A 170 -1.15 8.46 6.33
N ALA A 171 -1.17 8.35 7.65
CA ALA A 171 -0.06 8.77 8.51
C ALA A 171 1.20 7.93 8.26
N LYS A 172 1.08 6.59 8.13
CA LYS A 172 2.20 5.70 7.78
C LYS A 172 2.77 6.02 6.40
N TYR A 173 1.88 6.25 5.43
CA TYR A 173 2.24 6.61 4.08
C TYR A 173 3.08 7.89 4.05
N LEU A 174 2.61 8.95 4.71
CA LEU A 174 3.29 10.24 4.75
C LEU A 174 4.59 10.18 5.56
N LEU A 175 4.65 9.40 6.65
CA LEU A 175 5.87 9.22 7.43
C LEU A 175 6.97 8.53 6.60
N LEU A 176 6.64 7.45 5.89
CA LEU A 176 7.58 6.73 5.03
C LEU A 176 7.99 7.57 3.81
N ARG A 177 7.03 8.24 3.17
CA ARG A 177 7.29 9.18 2.06
C ARG A 177 8.27 10.27 2.49
N ASP A 178 8.01 10.94 3.60
CA ASP A 178 8.89 12.00 4.11
C ASP A 178 10.23 11.43 4.58
N ALA A 179 10.28 10.17 5.03
CA ALA A 179 11.53 9.45 5.30
C ALA A 179 12.32 9.05 4.05
N GLY A 180 11.82 9.35 2.85
CA GLY A 180 12.52 9.13 1.58
C GLY A 180 12.31 7.75 0.98
N PHE A 181 11.21 7.07 1.31
CA PHE A 181 10.75 5.90 0.57
C PHE A 181 10.16 6.34 -0.78
N GLU A 182 10.50 5.62 -1.85
CA GLU A 182 10.01 5.90 -3.19
C GLU A 182 8.49 5.68 -3.28
N LEU A 183 7.78 6.60 -3.93
CA LEU A 183 6.32 6.49 -4.12
C LEU A 183 5.92 5.22 -4.86
N ALA A 184 6.79 4.70 -5.73
CA ALA A 184 6.59 3.45 -6.45
C ALA A 184 6.46 2.24 -5.51
N ARG A 185 6.99 2.32 -4.29
CA ARG A 185 7.00 1.25 -3.28
C ARG A 185 5.90 1.38 -2.24
N LEU A 186 5.10 2.44 -2.29
CA LEU A 186 4.03 2.73 -1.33
C LEU A 186 2.66 2.62 -2.01
N ARG A 187 1.77 1.79 -1.48
CA ARG A 187 0.40 1.62 -2.00
C ARG A 187 -0.59 1.57 -0.85
N LEU A 188 -1.52 2.51 -0.81
CA LEU A 188 -2.73 2.31 -0.03
C LEU A 188 -3.62 1.32 -0.79
N VAL A 189 -4.22 0.39 -0.06
CA VAL A 189 -5.16 -0.58 -0.64
C VAL A 189 -6.49 -0.48 0.08
N SER A 190 -7.55 -0.34 -0.72
CA SER A 190 -8.93 -0.35 -0.26
C SER A 190 -9.47 -1.75 -0.39
N LEU A 191 -9.83 -2.34 0.75
CA LEU A 191 -10.34 -3.68 0.86
C LEU A 191 -11.85 -3.62 1.05
N ALA A 192 -12.56 -4.41 0.27
CA ALA A 192 -14.00 -4.52 0.38
C ALA A 192 -14.40 -5.30 1.65
N PRO A 193 -15.65 -5.13 2.10
CA PRO A 193 -16.21 -5.94 3.17
C PRO A 193 -16.11 -7.46 2.94
N ARG A 194 -15.96 -8.23 4.03
CA ARG A 194 -15.86 -9.71 3.95
C ARG A 194 -17.22 -10.42 4.04
N TYR A 195 -18.14 -9.84 4.81
CA TYR A 195 -19.33 -10.55 5.30
C TYR A 195 -20.65 -9.84 4.97
N ASN A 196 -20.63 -8.54 4.67
CA ASN A 196 -21.82 -7.76 4.32
C ASN A 196 -21.47 -6.60 3.38
N ASN A 197 -22.35 -6.19 2.47
CA ASN A 197 -22.09 -5.03 1.60
C ASN A 197 -22.28 -3.68 2.31
N THR A 198 -22.04 -3.61 3.62
CA THR A 198 -22.20 -2.36 4.38
C THR A 198 -21.02 -1.43 4.13
N PRO A 199 -21.25 -0.12 3.88
CA PRO A 199 -20.19 0.87 3.73
C PRO A 199 -19.20 0.94 4.91
N ASP A 200 -19.62 0.50 6.10
CA ASP A 200 -18.84 0.60 7.33
C ASP A 200 -17.78 -0.51 7.52
N ASP A 201 -17.77 -1.56 6.68
CA ASP A 201 -16.75 -2.64 6.71
C ASP A 201 -15.67 -2.45 5.62
N TRP A 202 -15.59 -1.27 5.00
CA TRP A 202 -14.46 -0.96 4.13
C TRP A 202 -13.20 -0.73 4.97
N HIS A 203 -12.09 -1.33 4.56
CA HIS A 203 -10.83 -1.24 5.28
C HIS A 203 -9.72 -0.72 4.39
N VAL A 204 -8.88 0.16 4.92
CA VAL A 204 -7.76 0.73 4.17
C VAL A 204 -6.48 0.48 4.95
N ILE A 205 -5.52 -0.16 4.29
CA ILE A 205 -4.19 -0.43 4.85
C ILE A 205 -3.11 0.13 3.92
N LEU A 206 -1.88 0.21 4.42
CA LEU A 206 -0.71 0.50 3.60
C LEU A 206 0.00 -0.81 3.27
N VAL A 207 0.34 -1.01 1.99
CA VAL A 207 1.20 -2.09 1.52
C VAL A 207 2.50 -1.49 1.01
N VAL A 208 3.63 -2.06 1.42
CA VAL A 208 4.96 -1.53 1.12
C VAL A 208 5.84 -2.60 0.45
N GLN A 209 6.38 -2.29 -0.71
CA GLN A 209 7.36 -3.14 -1.41
C GLN A 209 8.76 -2.90 -0.83
N MET A 210 9.41 -3.91 -0.24
CA MET A 210 10.78 -3.77 0.30
C MET A 210 11.83 -3.84 -0.80
N ASN A 211 12.00 -5.00 -1.41
CA ASN A 211 12.93 -5.24 -2.50
C ASN A 211 12.16 -5.88 -3.65
N ALA A 212 12.43 -5.50 -4.89
CA ALA A 212 11.86 -6.17 -6.06
C ALA A 212 12.91 -7.17 -6.61
N PRO A 213 12.55 -8.46 -6.85
CA PRO A 213 11.29 -9.14 -6.54
C PRO A 213 11.26 -9.66 -5.09
N GLY A 214 10.23 -9.33 -4.33
CA GLY A 214 10.08 -9.75 -2.94
C GLY A 214 8.62 -9.60 -2.51
N GLU A 215 8.20 -10.33 -1.48
CA GLU A 215 6.83 -10.24 -1.00
C GLU A 215 6.58 -8.87 -0.34
N PRO A 216 5.51 -8.13 -0.69
CA PRO A 216 5.18 -6.87 -0.03
C PRO A 216 4.84 -7.07 1.46
N LEU A 217 5.03 -6.03 2.27
CA LEU A 217 4.61 -6.00 3.67
C LEU A 217 3.26 -5.30 3.80
N ALA A 218 2.39 -5.82 4.67
CA ALA A 218 1.11 -5.20 5.03
C ALA A 218 1.24 -4.46 6.37
N LEU A 219 0.86 -3.19 6.38
CA LEU A 219 0.87 -2.30 7.54
C LEU A 219 -0.58 -1.91 7.86
N ASP A 220 -1.10 -2.46 8.95
CA ASP A 220 -2.52 -2.40 9.31
C ASP A 220 -2.76 -1.55 10.56
N SER A 221 -3.96 -1.00 10.73
CA SER A 221 -4.35 -0.24 11.91
C SER A 221 -4.80 -1.17 13.05
N PRO A 222 -4.72 -0.73 14.32
CA PRO A 222 -5.46 -1.36 15.41
C PRO A 222 -6.95 -1.45 15.08
N THR A 223 -7.67 -2.38 15.71
CA THR A 223 -9.14 -2.42 15.66
C THR A 223 -9.73 -1.57 16.78
N ALA A 224 -10.97 -1.12 16.61
CA ALA A 224 -11.72 -0.51 17.71
C ALA A 224 -11.73 -1.46 18.92
N SER A 225 -11.43 -0.94 20.12
CA SER A 225 -11.63 -1.71 21.34
C SER A 225 -13.12 -1.98 21.50
N PRO A 226 -13.55 -3.22 21.81
CA PRO A 226 -14.96 -3.49 22.04
C PRO A 226 -15.48 -2.55 23.13
N ALA A 227 -16.59 -1.88 22.85
CA ALA A 227 -17.21 -0.96 23.80
C ALA A 227 -17.42 -1.69 25.14
N ARG A 228 -16.75 -1.22 26.19
CA ARG A 228 -17.06 -1.69 27.55
C ARG A 228 -18.53 -1.38 27.81
N ARG A 229 -19.27 -2.36 28.36
CA ARG A 229 -20.68 -2.20 28.73
C ARG A 229 -20.83 -0.97 29.64
N ALA A 230 -21.94 -0.25 29.49
CA ALA A 230 -22.25 1.05 30.09
C ALA A 230 -22.41 1.07 31.64
N GLY A 231 -21.64 0.27 32.37
CA GLY A 231 -21.66 0.18 33.85
C GLY A 231 -20.39 0.66 34.54
N ASP A 232 -19.25 0.74 33.85
CA ASP A 232 -17.99 1.22 34.42
C ASP A 232 -17.78 2.71 34.10
N ALA A 233 -18.66 3.55 34.65
CA ALA A 233 -18.60 5.00 34.53
C ALA A 233 -17.77 5.63 35.66
N LEU A 234 -16.53 5.18 35.84
CA LEU A 234 -15.51 5.85 36.66
C LEU A 234 -14.15 5.60 35.97
N ASP A 235 -13.43 6.68 35.66
CA ASP A 235 -12.08 6.73 35.03
C ASP A 235 -11.98 6.75 33.49
N ALA A 236 -12.73 7.66 32.88
CA ALA A 236 -12.71 7.93 31.45
C ALA A 236 -12.39 9.40 31.13
N SER A 237 -11.39 9.98 31.78
CA SER A 237 -10.62 11.08 31.18
C SER A 237 -9.84 10.49 29.99
N HIS A 238 -10.57 10.18 28.92
CA HIS A 238 -10.07 9.50 27.74
C HIS A 238 -9.29 10.50 26.90
N SER A 239 -7.96 10.51 27.04
CA SER A 239 -7.12 11.30 26.15
C SER A 239 -7.37 10.89 24.69
N THR A 240 -7.93 11.81 23.91
CA THR A 240 -7.86 11.76 22.46
C THR A 240 -6.44 12.11 22.04
N GLY A 241 -5.85 11.35 21.10
CA GLY A 241 -4.51 11.64 20.59
C GLY A 241 -3.48 10.53 20.82
N PRO A 242 -2.18 10.87 20.89
CA PRO A 242 -1.08 9.91 20.95
C PRO A 242 -1.02 9.19 22.32
N SER A 243 -0.38 8.03 22.36
CA SER A 243 0.01 7.42 23.64
C SER A 243 1.03 8.30 24.37
N ALA A 244 1.13 8.15 25.69
CA ALA A 244 2.16 8.82 26.49
C ALA A 244 3.59 8.46 26.03
N LEU A 245 3.79 7.27 25.45
CA LEU A 245 5.07 6.86 24.87
C LEU A 245 5.36 7.67 23.60
N LEU A 246 4.40 7.77 22.68
CA LEU A 246 4.55 8.57 21.46
C LEU A 246 4.74 10.05 21.80
N ASP A 247 4.02 10.60 22.76
CA ASP A 247 4.23 11.99 23.23
C ASP A 247 5.64 12.22 23.78
N ALA A 248 6.18 11.26 24.53
CA ALA A 248 7.55 11.34 25.01
C ALA A 248 8.58 11.27 23.86
N ILE A 249 8.33 10.46 22.83
CA ILE A 249 9.17 10.39 21.62
C ILE A 249 9.09 11.69 20.83
N LEU A 250 7.88 12.19 20.60
CA LEU A 250 7.63 13.45 19.90
C LEU A 250 8.26 14.64 20.61
N ALA A 251 8.33 14.62 21.95
CA ALA A 251 9.03 15.62 22.75
C ALA A 251 10.56 15.39 22.84
N GLY A 252 11.07 14.27 22.35
CA GLY A 252 12.50 13.93 22.39
C GLY A 252 12.99 13.41 23.75
N ARG A 253 12.07 13.04 24.65
CA ARG A 253 12.37 12.46 25.97
C ARG A 253 12.63 10.96 25.91
N LYS A 254 12.18 10.27 24.85
CA LYS A 254 12.43 8.84 24.60
C LYS A 254 12.89 8.60 23.16
N PRO A 255 13.71 7.57 22.91
CA PRO A 255 14.07 7.18 21.56
C PRO A 255 12.88 6.49 20.87
N ALA A 256 12.79 6.60 19.54
CA ALA A 256 11.68 6.01 18.78
C ALA A 256 11.63 4.48 18.89
N ASP A 257 12.77 3.80 18.92
CA ASP A 257 12.84 2.34 19.01
C ASP A 257 12.24 1.77 20.31
N ALA A 258 11.90 2.61 21.29
CA ALA A 258 11.16 2.21 22.47
C ALA A 258 9.80 1.56 22.12
N VAL A 259 9.14 1.99 21.02
CA VAL A 259 7.88 1.36 20.57
C VAL A 259 8.05 -0.07 20.09
N LEU A 260 9.27 -0.47 19.70
CA LEU A 260 9.53 -1.82 19.18
C LEU A 260 9.57 -2.88 20.28
N ARG A 261 9.69 -2.49 21.55
CA ARG A 261 9.74 -3.44 22.69
C ARG A 261 8.37 -4.05 22.99
N ALA A 262 7.32 -3.26 22.79
CA ALA A 262 5.93 -3.68 22.94
C ALA A 262 5.08 -2.91 21.92
N PRO A 263 5.14 -3.30 20.62
CA PRO A 263 4.45 -2.58 19.56
C PRO A 263 2.94 -2.57 19.81
N SER A 264 2.34 -1.38 19.71
CA SER A 264 0.89 -1.25 19.66
C SER A 264 0.36 -1.67 18.28
N GLY A 265 -0.83 -2.28 18.25
CA GLY A 265 -1.52 -2.64 17.01
C GLY A 265 -1.06 -3.96 16.36
N PRO A 266 -1.53 -4.24 15.13
CA PRO A 266 -1.17 -5.45 14.40
C PRO A 266 0.30 -5.44 14.03
N LEU A 267 0.93 -6.62 14.09
CA LEU A 267 2.31 -6.77 13.65
C LEU A 267 2.39 -6.68 12.12
N VAL A 268 3.41 -5.98 11.62
CA VAL A 268 3.76 -6.01 10.21
C VAL A 268 4.07 -7.45 9.80
N ALA A 269 3.46 -7.87 8.70
CA ALA A 269 3.65 -9.20 8.13
C ALA A 269 3.80 -9.12 6.62
N ALA A 270 4.41 -10.15 6.04
CA ALA A 270 4.34 -10.37 4.61
C ALA A 270 2.87 -10.49 4.17
N LEU A 271 2.52 -9.94 3.01
CA LEU A 271 1.15 -9.71 2.58
C LEU A 271 0.29 -10.98 2.62
N ALA A 272 0.82 -12.12 2.18
CA ALA A 272 0.11 -13.40 2.16
C ALA A 272 -0.10 -14.00 3.57
N ARG A 273 0.71 -13.59 4.55
CA ARG A 273 0.55 -13.96 5.97
C ARG A 273 -0.20 -12.91 6.79
N SER A 274 -0.57 -11.78 6.18
CA SER A 274 -1.28 -10.72 6.87
C SER A 274 -2.70 -11.18 7.21
N GLY A 275 -3.26 -10.64 8.29
CA GLY A 275 -4.67 -10.87 8.63
C GLY A 275 -5.64 -10.43 7.52
N GLN A 276 -5.18 -9.64 6.55
CA GLN A 276 -5.97 -9.10 5.43
C GLN A 276 -5.75 -9.82 4.10
N ALA A 277 -4.92 -10.87 4.06
CA ALA A 277 -4.53 -11.61 2.85
C ALA A 277 -5.72 -12.05 1.99
N GLU A 278 -6.77 -12.55 2.64
CA GLU A 278 -7.97 -13.10 1.97
C GLU A 278 -9.07 -12.04 1.73
N ARG A 279 -8.83 -10.76 2.05
CA ARG A 279 -9.85 -9.73 1.80
C ARG A 279 -9.96 -9.43 0.31
N PRO A 280 -11.16 -9.23 -0.22
CA PRO A 280 -11.33 -8.81 -1.61
C PRO A 280 -10.73 -7.42 -1.82
N LEU A 281 -9.79 -7.30 -2.74
CA LEU A 281 -9.14 -6.05 -3.10
C LEU A 281 -10.00 -5.28 -4.09
N ALA A 282 -10.40 -4.07 -3.73
CA ALA A 282 -11.10 -3.17 -4.62
C ALA A 282 -10.13 -2.30 -5.43
N THR A 283 -9.38 -1.46 -4.74
CA THR A 283 -8.55 -0.42 -5.39
C THR A 283 -7.21 -0.31 -4.70
N VAL A 284 -6.16 -0.13 -5.50
CA VAL A 284 -4.80 0.19 -5.06
C VAL A 284 -4.50 1.62 -5.51
N PHE A 285 -3.94 2.46 -4.63
CA PHE A 285 -3.74 3.88 -4.94
C PHE A 285 -2.61 4.52 -4.13
N ASN A 286 -2.15 5.67 -4.61
CA ASN A 286 -1.29 6.62 -3.90
C ASN A 286 -1.63 8.05 -4.40
N GLU A 287 -0.79 9.05 -4.12
CA GLU A 287 -1.01 10.41 -4.60
C GLU A 287 -0.82 10.58 -6.12
N THR A 288 -0.14 9.64 -6.78
CA THR A 288 0.06 9.66 -8.24
C THR A 288 -1.10 9.05 -9.02
N GLY A 289 -1.96 8.24 -8.39
CA GLY A 289 -3.08 7.65 -9.12
C GLY A 289 -3.66 6.41 -8.44
N SER A 290 -4.46 5.67 -9.19
CA SER A 290 -5.09 4.45 -8.70
C SER A 290 -5.14 3.35 -9.76
N ARG A 291 -5.37 2.12 -9.32
CA ARG A 291 -5.68 0.98 -10.19
C ARG A 291 -6.73 0.13 -9.48
N SER A 292 -7.84 -0.11 -10.18
CA SER A 292 -8.86 -1.03 -9.72
C SER A 292 -8.51 -2.45 -10.18
N PHE A 293 -8.78 -3.42 -9.30
CA PHE A 293 -8.79 -4.84 -9.64
C PHE A 293 -10.21 -5.39 -9.72
N GLU A 294 -11.22 -4.52 -9.58
CA GLU A 294 -12.63 -4.89 -9.71
C GLU A 294 -12.98 -5.18 -11.17
N ARG A 295 -13.89 -6.15 -11.38
CA ARG A 295 -14.55 -6.37 -12.66
C ARG A 295 -16.06 -6.40 -12.45
N ASP A 296 -16.82 -6.08 -13.49
CA ASP A 296 -18.25 -6.37 -13.48
C ASP A 296 -18.49 -7.88 -13.38
N ALA A 297 -19.50 -8.26 -12.58
CA ALA A 297 -19.92 -9.64 -12.48
C ALA A 297 -20.35 -10.13 -13.88
N PRO A 298 -19.79 -11.24 -14.37
CA PRO A 298 -20.11 -11.79 -15.69
C PRO A 298 -21.62 -12.00 -15.89
N SER A 299 -22.11 -11.76 -17.10
CA SER A 299 -23.51 -11.98 -17.45
C SER A 299 -23.75 -13.44 -17.88
N PRO A 300 -24.97 -13.99 -17.67
CA PRO A 300 -25.28 -15.36 -18.07
C PRO A 300 -25.03 -15.57 -19.56
N LEU A 301 -24.32 -16.64 -19.93
CA LEU A 301 -24.25 -17.04 -21.33
C LEU A 301 -25.66 -17.49 -21.77
N ARG A 302 -26.13 -16.97 -22.92
CA ARG A 302 -27.43 -17.32 -23.48
C ARG A 302 -27.45 -18.84 -23.70
N ARG A 303 -28.28 -19.57 -22.92
CA ARG A 303 -28.37 -21.05 -22.97
C ARG A 303 -28.58 -21.52 -24.41
N THR A 304 -27.61 -22.22 -24.97
CA THR A 304 -27.82 -23.10 -26.11
C THR A 304 -27.94 -24.53 -25.59
N SER A 305 -29.18 -25.02 -25.58
CA SER A 305 -29.60 -26.42 -25.38
C SER A 305 -29.73 -26.95 -23.94
N PRO A 306 -30.78 -27.75 -23.65
CA PRO A 306 -30.98 -28.40 -22.37
C PRO A 306 -30.24 -29.74 -22.33
N GLY A 307 -29.17 -29.84 -21.55
CA GLY A 307 -28.45 -31.10 -21.42
C GLY A 307 -27.37 -31.07 -20.33
N ARG A 308 -27.64 -31.80 -19.24
CA ARG A 308 -26.73 -32.18 -18.15
C ARG A 308 -26.33 -31.04 -17.20
N ALA A 309 -26.33 -31.36 -15.89
CA ALA A 309 -25.99 -30.46 -14.80
C ALA A 309 -24.49 -30.08 -14.84
N VAL A 310 -24.17 -29.09 -15.67
CA VAL A 310 -22.87 -28.41 -15.71
C VAL A 310 -23.04 -27.10 -14.93
N SER A 311 -22.08 -26.77 -14.07
CA SER A 311 -22.07 -25.49 -13.34
C SER A 311 -22.33 -24.33 -14.31
N PRO A 312 -23.17 -23.35 -13.95
CA PRO A 312 -23.54 -22.28 -14.86
C PRO A 312 -22.28 -21.52 -15.30
N MET A 313 -22.10 -21.40 -16.62
CA MET A 313 -21.02 -20.63 -17.22
C MET A 313 -21.51 -19.23 -17.59
N TYR A 314 -20.64 -18.26 -17.37
CA TYR A 314 -20.88 -16.84 -17.64
C TYR A 314 -19.75 -16.29 -18.50
N ALA A 315 -19.99 -15.17 -19.16
CA ALA A 315 -18.94 -14.46 -19.88
C ALA A 315 -18.89 -13.00 -19.43
N ASP A 316 -17.67 -12.49 -19.30
CA ASP A 316 -17.46 -11.06 -19.11
C ASP A 316 -17.54 -10.29 -20.44
N GLU A 317 -17.34 -8.96 -20.37
CA GLU A 317 -17.37 -8.07 -21.54
C GLU A 317 -16.33 -8.44 -22.63
N LEU A 318 -15.30 -9.20 -22.28
CA LEU A 318 -14.25 -9.66 -23.20
C LEU A 318 -14.53 -11.08 -23.72
N GLY A 319 -15.65 -11.70 -23.33
CA GLY A 319 -16.01 -13.06 -23.70
C GLY A 319 -15.24 -14.15 -22.94
N GLN A 320 -14.49 -13.79 -21.88
CA GLN A 320 -13.77 -14.78 -21.08
C GLN A 320 -14.78 -15.62 -20.28
N PRO A 321 -14.69 -16.96 -20.33
CA PRO A 321 -15.63 -17.82 -19.61
C PRO A 321 -15.31 -17.87 -18.11
N TRP A 322 -16.35 -17.80 -17.31
CA TRP A 322 -16.30 -17.86 -15.85
C TRP A 322 -17.21 -18.95 -15.31
N GLN A 323 -16.75 -19.63 -14.27
CA GLN A 323 -17.53 -20.53 -13.44
C GLN A 323 -17.83 -19.85 -12.10
N VAL A 324 -19.04 -20.05 -11.61
CA VAL A 324 -19.47 -19.57 -10.30
C VAL A 324 -19.71 -20.76 -9.36
N ASP A 325 -19.16 -20.65 -8.17
CA ASP A 325 -19.45 -21.51 -7.03
C ASP A 325 -20.35 -20.75 -6.06
N GLY A 326 -21.59 -21.24 -5.91
CA GLY A 326 -22.60 -20.67 -5.03
C GLY A 326 -22.61 -21.28 -3.61
N SER A 327 -21.65 -22.14 -3.27
CA SER A 327 -21.64 -22.88 -2.00
C SER A 327 -21.24 -22.05 -0.75
N GLY A 328 -21.07 -20.73 -0.88
CA GLY A 328 -20.68 -19.83 0.21
C GLY A 328 -21.58 -18.61 0.40
N THR A 329 -21.29 -17.80 1.43
CA THR A 329 -22.02 -16.56 1.74
C THR A 329 -22.03 -15.55 0.59
N PHE A 330 -20.96 -15.53 -0.21
CA PHE A 330 -20.87 -14.77 -1.44
C PHE A 330 -20.53 -15.70 -2.61
N PRO A 331 -21.09 -15.46 -3.80
CA PRO A 331 -20.68 -16.17 -5.01
C PRO A 331 -19.17 -16.02 -5.23
N LYS A 332 -18.50 -17.16 -5.40
CA LYS A 332 -17.07 -17.22 -5.73
C LYS A 332 -16.91 -17.52 -7.21
N TRP A 333 -16.14 -16.68 -7.88
CA TRP A 333 -15.95 -16.72 -9.32
C TRP A 333 -14.53 -17.19 -9.64
N ARG A 334 -14.40 -18.04 -10.66
CA ARG A 334 -13.12 -18.48 -11.21
C ARG A 334 -13.18 -18.44 -12.72
N VAL A 335 -12.07 -18.05 -13.35
CA VAL A 335 -11.91 -18.16 -14.79
C VAL A 335 -11.97 -19.65 -15.15
N ALA A 336 -12.79 -20.02 -16.12
CA ALA A 336 -12.86 -21.41 -16.58
C ALA A 336 -11.53 -21.78 -17.25
N ALA A 337 -10.95 -22.91 -16.87
CA ALA A 337 -9.77 -23.44 -17.54
C ALA A 337 -10.15 -23.85 -18.97
N ASN A 338 -9.69 -23.11 -19.98
CA ASN A 338 -9.82 -23.54 -21.37
C ASN A 338 -8.71 -24.55 -21.66
N GLU A 339 -9.07 -25.83 -21.86
CA GLU A 339 -8.11 -26.87 -22.30
C GLU A 339 -7.60 -26.66 -23.74
N SER A 340 -8.13 -25.69 -24.50
CA SER A 340 -7.91 -25.57 -25.94
C SER A 340 -7.81 -24.15 -26.51
N ALA A 341 -7.70 -23.10 -25.69
CA ALA A 341 -7.55 -21.73 -26.20
C ALA A 341 -6.11 -21.22 -26.06
N SER A 342 -5.51 -20.85 -27.20
CA SER A 342 -4.29 -20.02 -27.27
C SER A 342 -4.40 -18.75 -26.41
N PRO A 343 -3.26 -18.20 -25.94
CA PRO A 343 -3.20 -17.22 -24.86
C PRO A 343 -3.77 -15.86 -25.28
N ALA A 344 -5.09 -15.73 -25.25
CA ALA A 344 -5.73 -14.42 -25.16
C ALA A 344 -5.36 -13.86 -23.78
N LEU A 345 -4.34 -13.00 -23.78
CA LEU A 345 -3.91 -12.20 -22.65
C LEU A 345 -5.10 -11.84 -21.77
N LEU A 346 -5.03 -12.15 -20.47
CA LEU A 346 -5.69 -11.33 -19.47
C LEU A 346 -5.33 -9.88 -19.81
N ARG A 347 -6.20 -9.18 -20.52
CA ARG A 347 -6.17 -7.73 -20.59
C ARG A 347 -6.66 -7.32 -19.21
N VAL A 348 -5.76 -7.38 -18.22
CA VAL A 348 -5.84 -6.49 -17.06
C VAL A 348 -6.03 -5.13 -17.71
N ALA A 349 -7.22 -4.55 -17.57
CA ALA A 349 -7.65 -3.42 -18.38
C ALA A 349 -6.62 -2.30 -18.28
N ALA A 350 -5.70 -2.29 -19.24
CA ALA A 350 -4.92 -1.14 -19.63
C ALA A 350 -5.83 -0.36 -20.58
N ARG A 351 -6.90 0.22 -20.02
CA ARG A 351 -7.72 1.21 -20.69
C ARG A 351 -7.70 2.50 -19.93
#